data_AF-A0A968SNM1-F1
#
_entry.id   AF-A0A968SNM1-F1
#
_cell.length_a   1.000
_cell.length_b   1.000
_cell.length_c   1.000
_cell.angle_alpha   90.00
_cell.angle_beta   90.00
_cell.angle_gamma   90.00
#
_symmetry.space_group_name_H-M   'P 1'
#
loop_
_entity.id
_entity.type
_entity.pdbx_description
1 polymer ?
#
loop_
_entity_poly.entity_id
_entity_poly.type
_entity_poly.pdbx_seq_one_letter_code
_entity_poly.pdbx_strand_id
1 'polypeptide(L)'
;MTLAIALEPTPIETDAHGVVRVAKTRITLDTVVTAFLEGCTPEEIGEQYSSLQISDIYLVIGYYLRHRDEVHAYLAERQHQSAIVQQETEQRFNPIGIRDRLLARKNQYR
;
A
#
# COMPACT_ATOMS: atom_id res chain seq x y z
N MET A 1 7.90 41.15 1.06
CA MET A 1 7.92 39.85 1.76
C MET A 1 8.66 38.88 0.87
N THR A 2 9.67 38.18 1.40
CA THR A 2 10.48 37.22 0.62
C THR A 2 10.09 35.82 1.05
N LEU A 3 9.66 34.98 0.11
CA LEU A 3 9.34 33.58 0.38
C LEU A 3 10.65 32.78 0.46
N ALA A 4 10.88 32.08 1.57
CA ALA A 4 12.00 31.16 1.68
C ALA A 4 11.61 29.82 1.04
N ILE A 5 12.34 29.40 0.02
CA ILE A 5 12.15 28.09 -0.62
C ILE A 5 12.98 27.07 0.16
N ALA A 6 12.31 26.12 0.83
CA ALA A 6 12.95 25.03 1.54
C ALA A 6 12.87 23.73 0.71
N LEU A 7 13.89 22.89 0.84
CA LEU A 7 13.84 21.51 0.38
C LEU A 7 13.12 20.68 1.43
N GLU A 8 11.93 20.19 1.10
CA GLU A 8 11.18 19.25 1.93
C GLU A 8 11.39 17.83 1.40
N PRO A 9 11.82 16.87 2.24
CA PRO A 9 11.93 15.49 1.83
C PRO A 9 10.54 14.91 1.55
N THR A 10 10.44 14.06 0.53
CA THR A 10 9.21 13.31 0.27
C THR A 10 8.88 12.43 1.49
N PRO A 11 7.61 12.39 1.95
CA PRO A 11 7.23 11.70 3.17
C PRO A 11 7.10 10.19 2.93
N ILE A 12 8.16 9.55 2.45
CA ILE A 12 8.24 8.11 2.22
C ILE A 12 9.44 7.51 2.94
N GLU A 13 9.24 6.35 3.56
CA GLU A 13 10.27 5.62 4.29
C GLU A 13 10.23 4.15 3.89
N THR A 14 11.40 3.54 3.68
CA THR A 14 11.51 2.11 3.38
C THR A 14 11.79 1.34 4.66
N ASP A 15 10.98 0.31 4.95
CA ASP A 15 11.21 -0.55 6.12
C ASP A 15 12.25 -1.64 5.87
N ALA A 16 12.58 -2.41 6.93
CA ALA A 16 13.59 -3.48 6.86
C ALA A 16 13.25 -4.62 5.89
N HIS A 17 12.00 -4.69 5.42
CA HIS A 17 11.53 -5.67 4.43
C HIS A 17 11.41 -5.05 3.03
N GLY A 18 11.90 -3.83 2.83
CA GLY A 18 11.85 -3.14 1.56
C GLY A 18 10.47 -2.56 1.22
N VAL A 19 9.53 -2.48 2.19
CA VAL A 19 8.21 -1.88 1.95
C VAL A 19 8.30 -0.37 2.11
N VAL A 20 7.85 0.37 1.11
CA VAL A 20 7.80 1.84 1.16
C VAL A 20 6.48 2.30 1.77
N ARG A 21 6.55 3.11 2.83
CA ARG A 21 5.43 3.62 3.62
C ARG A 21 5.36 5.14 3.60
N VAL A 22 4.16 5.69 3.72
CA VAL A 22 3.91 7.14 3.65
C VAL A 22 3.76 7.74 5.04
N ALA A 23 4.46 8.85 5.31
CA ALA A 23 4.27 9.76 6.46
C ALA A 23 4.23 9.06 7.84
N LYS A 24 5.04 8.01 8.04
CA LYS A 24 5.07 7.16 9.26
C LYS A 24 3.77 6.39 9.53
N THR A 25 2.86 6.33 8.56
CA THR A 25 1.65 5.54 8.64
C THR A 25 1.90 4.09 8.21
N ARG A 26 0.89 3.23 8.37
CA ARG A 26 0.93 1.88 7.81
C ARG A 26 0.54 1.82 6.33
N ILE A 27 0.23 2.95 5.71
CA ILE A 27 -0.19 3.00 4.31
C ILE A 27 1.05 2.99 3.43
N THR A 28 1.01 2.15 2.40
CA THR A 28 2.15 1.93 1.51
C THR A 28 2.13 2.88 0.33
N LEU A 29 3.29 3.09 -0.27
CA LEU A 29 3.41 3.78 -1.57
C LEU A 29 2.52 3.09 -2.62
N ASP A 30 2.50 1.76 -2.61
CA ASP A 30 1.71 0.91 -3.50
C ASP A 30 0.23 1.29 -3.46
N THR A 31 -0.31 1.50 -2.26
CA THR A 31 -1.71 1.89 -2.05
C THR A 31 -2.04 3.23 -2.69
N VAL A 32 -1.22 4.26 -2.42
CA VAL A 32 -1.47 5.62 -2.91
C VAL A 32 -1.32 5.69 -4.43
N VAL A 33 -0.27 5.07 -4.96
CA VAL A 33 0.00 5.08 -6.42
C VAL A 33 -1.05 4.29 -7.19
N THR A 34 -1.49 3.14 -6.66
CA THR A 34 -2.55 2.35 -7.30
C THR A 34 -3.87 3.11 -7.35
N ALA A 35 -4.30 3.71 -6.23
CA ALA A 35 -5.53 4.50 -6.21
C ALA A 35 -5.47 5.69 -7.20
N PHE A 36 -4.33 6.38 -7.27
CA PHE A 36 -4.12 7.44 -8.25
C PHE A 36 -4.20 6.94 -9.70
N LEU A 37 -3.61 5.78 -9.99
CA LEU A 37 -3.67 5.15 -11.32
C LEU A 37 -5.09 4.66 -11.68
N GLU A 38 -5.89 4.28 -10.70
CA GLU A 38 -7.31 3.93 -10.86
C GLU A 38 -8.22 5.16 -11.08
N GLY A 39 -7.64 6.36 -11.02
CA GLY A 39 -8.33 7.61 -11.31
C GLY A 39 -8.82 8.37 -10.08
N CYS A 40 -8.49 7.92 -8.86
CA CYS A 40 -8.81 8.68 -7.65
C CYS A 40 -8.03 9.99 -7.60
N THR A 41 -8.71 11.06 -7.22
CA THR A 41 -8.04 12.33 -6.92
C THR A 41 -7.26 12.24 -5.59
N PRO A 42 -6.26 13.11 -5.36
CA PRO A 42 -5.56 13.17 -4.07
C PRO A 42 -6.53 13.35 -2.88
N GLU A 43 -7.61 14.12 -3.07
CA GLU A 43 -8.66 14.34 -2.07
C GLU A 43 -9.45 13.06 -1.79
N GLU A 44 -9.85 12.32 -2.82
CA GLU A 44 -10.55 11.03 -2.67
C GLU A 44 -9.66 10.01 -1.96
N ILE A 45 -8.36 9.98 -2.26
CA ILE A 45 -7.38 9.16 -1.55
C ILE A 45 -7.30 9.58 -0.07
N GLY A 46 -7.33 10.88 0.22
CA GLY A 46 -7.36 11.40 1.60
C GLY A 46 -8.60 10.97 2.38
N GLU A 47 -9.77 10.96 1.74
CA GLU A 47 -11.03 10.47 2.33
C GLU A 47 -10.99 8.96 2.60
N GLN A 48 -10.44 8.17 1.66
CA GLN A 48 -10.27 6.72 1.83
C GLN A 48 -9.26 6.38 2.94
N TYR A 49 -8.25 7.22 3.13
CA TYR A 49 -7.12 6.98 4.02
C TYR A 49 -6.90 8.14 5.00
N SER A 50 -7.87 8.36 5.88
CA SER A 50 -7.92 9.49 6.83
C SER A 50 -6.70 9.65 7.77
N SER A 51 -5.81 8.66 7.86
CA SER A 51 -4.54 8.78 8.58
C SER A 51 -3.45 9.54 7.81
N LEU A 52 -3.62 9.76 6.49
CA LEU A 52 -2.69 10.55 5.68
C LEU A 52 -3.09 12.02 5.70
N GLN A 53 -2.10 12.91 5.74
CA GLN A 53 -2.33 14.32 5.46
C GLN A 53 -2.43 14.53 3.95
N ILE A 54 -3.32 15.42 3.53
CA ILE A 54 -3.50 15.73 2.11
C ILE A 54 -2.19 16.22 1.46
N SER A 55 -1.38 17.00 2.19
CA SER A 55 -0.07 17.46 1.74
C SER A 55 0.87 16.29 1.41
N ASP A 56 0.86 15.24 2.22
CA ASP A 56 1.73 14.08 2.01
C ASP A 56 1.32 13.30 0.77
N ILE A 57 0.01 13.17 0.53
CA ILE A 57 -0.52 12.52 -0.68
C ILE A 57 -0.05 13.27 -1.93
N TYR A 58 -0.16 14.60 -1.93
CA TYR A 58 0.33 15.43 -3.03
C TYR A 58 1.85 15.28 -3.25
N LEU A 59 2.65 15.26 -2.18
CA LEU A 59 4.10 15.04 -2.28
C LEU A 59 4.45 13.65 -2.82
N VAL A 60 3.72 12.61 -2.40
CA VAL A 60 3.90 11.24 -2.89
C VAL A 60 3.53 11.11 -4.36
N ILE A 61 2.40 11.69 -4.79
CA ILE A 61 2.00 11.69 -6.20
C ILE A 61 3.01 12.48 -7.03
N GLY A 62 3.48 13.63 -6.53
CA GLY A 62 4.53 14.41 -7.17
C GLY A 62 5.84 13.62 -7.34
N TYR A 63 6.23 12.87 -6.31
CA TYR A 63 7.38 11.95 -6.37
C TYR A 63 7.16 10.86 -7.43
N TYR A 64 6.01 10.18 -7.39
CA TYR A 64 5.67 9.16 -8.37
C TYR A 64 5.72 9.68 -9.81
N LEU A 65 5.14 10.86 -10.07
CA LEU A 65 5.12 11.46 -11.40
C LEU A 65 6.53 11.80 -11.91
N ARG A 66 7.48 12.10 -11.01
CA ARG A 66 8.88 12.39 -11.36
C ARG A 66 9.75 11.13 -11.48
N HIS A 67 9.39 10.05 -10.78
CA HIS A 67 10.18 8.82 -10.65
C HIS A 67 9.40 7.58 -11.12
N ARG A 68 8.59 7.71 -12.17
CA ARG A 68 7.65 6.65 -12.61
C ARG A 68 8.31 5.31 -12.83
N ASP A 69 9.41 5.26 -13.56
CA ASP A 69 10.08 3.99 -13.92
C ASP A 69 10.60 3.25 -12.68
N GLU A 70 11.18 3.98 -11.74
CA GLU A 70 11.67 3.45 -10.46
C GLU A 70 10.52 2.92 -9.61
N VAL A 71 9.44 3.69 -9.49
CA VAL A 71 8.27 3.27 -8.72
C VAL A 71 7.59 2.07 -9.37
N HIS A 72 7.46 2.03 -10.70
CA HIS A 72 6.90 0.88 -11.41
C HIS A 72 7.74 -0.38 -11.22
N ALA A 73 9.07 -0.27 -11.28
CA ALA A 73 9.97 -1.40 -11.01
C ALA A 73 9.78 -1.91 -9.57
N TYR A 74 9.69 -1.01 -8.59
CA TYR A 74 9.37 -1.36 -7.21
C TYR A 74 8.02 -2.08 -7.10
N LEU A 75 6.93 -1.54 -7.68
CA LEU A 75 5.60 -2.14 -7.59
C LEU A 75 5.54 -3.53 -8.25
N ALA A 76 6.24 -3.71 -9.38
CA ALA A 76 6.32 -5.00 -10.06
C ALA A 76 7.01 -6.06 -9.19
N GLU A 77 8.12 -5.70 -8.55
CA GLU A 77 8.82 -6.59 -7.61
C GLU A 77 7.93 -6.96 -6.42
N ARG A 78 7.22 -5.99 -5.84
CA ARG A 78 6.28 -6.23 -4.73
C ARG A 78 5.16 -7.18 -5.12
N GLN A 79 4.60 -7.03 -6.31
CA GLN A 79 3.57 -7.92 -6.83
C GLN A 79 4.10 -9.34 -7.01
N HIS A 80 5.33 -9.49 -7.53
CA HIS A 80 5.97 -10.80 -7.69
C HIS A 80 6.17 -11.51 -6.35
N GLN A 81 6.71 -10.80 -5.35
CA GLN A 81 6.90 -11.35 -4.01
C GLN A 81 5.58 -11.75 -3.35
N SER A 82 4.55 -10.92 -3.49
CA SER A 82 3.20 -11.23 -2.97
C SER A 82 2.64 -12.51 -3.62
N ALA A 83 2.81 -12.67 -4.93
CA ALA A 83 2.34 -13.86 -5.65
C ALA A 83 3.07 -15.14 -5.19
N ILE A 84 4.39 -15.07 -4.96
CA ILE A 84 5.16 -16.21 -4.41
C ILE A 84 4.63 -16.60 -3.03
N VAL A 85 4.51 -15.62 -2.12
CA VAL A 85 4.03 -15.89 -0.75
C VAL A 85 2.61 -16.46 -0.78
N GLN A 86 1.74 -15.94 -1.66
CA GLN A 86 0.39 -16.47 -1.83
C GLN A 86 0.42 -17.93 -2.30
N GLN A 87 1.20 -18.24 -3.34
CA GLN A 87 1.31 -19.60 -3.87
C GLN A 87 1.84 -20.59 -2.83
N GLU A 88 2.89 -20.21 -2.07
CA GLU A 88 3.43 -21.04 -0.98
C GLU A 88 2.40 -21.26 0.12
N THR A 89 1.65 -20.22 0.48
CA THR A 89 0.60 -20.29 1.50
C THR A 89 -0.52 -21.22 1.07
N GLU A 90 -0.99 -21.11 -0.17
CA GLU A 90 -2.05 -21.95 -0.73
C GLU A 90 -1.63 -23.43 -0.84
N GLN A 91 -0.37 -23.70 -1.20
CA GLN A 91 0.18 -25.05 -1.21
C GLN A 91 0.28 -25.65 0.20
N ARG A 92 0.74 -24.84 1.18
CA ARG A 92 0.96 -25.30 2.55
C ARG A 92 -0.35 -25.43 3.35
N PHE A 93 -1.32 -24.57 3.05
CA PHE A 93 -2.60 -24.50 3.74
C PHE A 93 -3.74 -24.71 2.75
N ASN A 94 -4.02 -25.99 2.44
CA ASN A 94 -5.13 -26.35 1.56
C ASN A 94 -6.46 -25.77 2.10
N PRO A 95 -7.14 -24.88 1.35
CA PRO A 95 -8.38 -24.26 1.79
C PRO A 95 -9.59 -25.21 1.76
N ILE A 96 -9.45 -26.40 1.14
CA ILE A 96 -10.51 -27.39 1.05
C ILE A 96 -10.91 -27.86 2.47
N GLY A 97 -12.22 -27.81 2.76
CA GLY A 97 -12.78 -28.23 4.04
C GLY A 97 -12.65 -27.19 5.17
N ILE A 98 -12.01 -26.03 4.96
CA ILE A 98 -11.95 -24.98 5.98
C ILE A 98 -13.35 -24.43 6.28
N ARG A 99 -14.17 -24.19 5.25
CA ARG A 99 -15.55 -23.73 5.42
C ARG A 99 -16.38 -24.70 6.25
N ASP A 100 -16.33 -25.99 5.92
CA ASP A 100 -17.10 -27.02 6.62
C ASP A 100 -16.65 -27.16 8.08
N ARG A 101 -15.32 -27.09 8.32
CA ARG A 101 -14.75 -27.09 9.67
C ARG A 101 -15.16 -25.86 10.48
N LEU A 102 -15.21 -24.68 9.88
CA LEU A 102 -15.69 -23.46 10.54
C LEU A 102 -17.20 -23.52 10.86
N LEU A 103 -18.01 -24.07 9.95
CA LEU A 103 -19.45 -24.27 10.16
C LEU A 103 -19.73 -25.30 11.27
N ALA A 104 -19.01 -26.41 11.28
CA ALA A 104 -19.10 -27.41 12.35
C ALA A 104 -18.76 -26.78 13.72
N ARG A 105 -17.72 -25.94 13.77
CA ARG A 105 -17.32 -25.24 15.00
C ARG A 105 -18.37 -24.24 15.46
N LYS A 106 -18.99 -23.49 14.54
CA LYS A 106 -20.08 -22.54 14.87
C LYS A 106 -21.31 -23.26 15.45
N ASN A 107 -21.63 -24.44 14.94
CA ASN A 107 -22.77 -25.23 15.42
C ASN A 107 -22.51 -25.92 16.77
N GLN A 108 -21.25 -26.12 17.18
CA GLN A 108 -20.89 -26.68 18.49
C GLN A 108 -21.05 -25.69 19.66
N TYR A 109 -21.11 -24.39 19.40
CA TYR A 109 -21.31 -23.34 20.41
C TYR A 109 -22.75 -22.78 20.44
N ARG A 110 -23.69 -23.48 19.80
CA ARG A 110 -25.11 -23.11 19.75
C ARG A 110 -25.94 -24.15 20.48
#